data_AF-A0A2H0X1H6-F1
#
_entry.id   AF-A0A2H0X1H6-F1
#
_cell.length_a   1.000
_cell.length_b   1.000
_cell.length_c   1.000
_cell.angle_alpha   90.00
_cell.angle_beta   90.00
_cell.angle_gamma   90.00
#
_symmetry.space_group_name_H-M   'P 1'
#
loop_
_entity.id
_entity.type
_entity.pdbx_description
1 polymer ?
#
loop_
_entity_poly.entity_id
_entity_poly.type
_entity_poly.pdbx_seq_one_letter_code
_entity_poly.pdbx_strand_id
1 'polypeptide(L)'
;MFHLYGFFIGLAGVVGYSIAEHLEPKVAKVAPWILLFGFVGARLYHIVDLWSYYSQNLGQIVAVWNGGMSIWGGLIGGFVAWWIVDRRSWETLGAMATALPLSQAIGRIGNGVNGEFVNKIWILPWWSVEAILDIILFGIMWYLKPRGRTPRTAIWVYLVGYGLIRLVLQPYRL
;
A
#
# COMPACT_ATOMS: atom_id res chain seq x y z
N MET A 1 11.31 10.81 18.57
CA MET A 1 9.92 11.30 18.41
C MET A 1 9.13 10.21 17.72
N PHE A 2 8.04 9.71 18.31
CA PHE A 2 7.07 8.90 17.56
C PHE A 2 6.46 9.80 16.48
N HIS A 3 6.78 9.56 15.22
CA HIS A 3 6.13 10.28 14.12
C HIS A 3 4.69 9.77 14.03
N LEU A 4 3.70 10.66 14.21
CA LEU A 4 2.28 10.31 14.05
C LEU A 4 2.01 9.59 12.72
N TYR A 5 2.80 9.93 11.69
CA TYR A 5 2.80 9.23 10.41
C TYR A 5 2.99 7.70 10.54
N GLY A 6 3.98 7.25 11.32
CA GLY A 6 4.24 5.82 11.53
C GLY A 6 3.07 5.11 12.21
N PHE A 7 2.34 5.81 13.10
CA PHE A 7 1.10 5.28 13.68
C PHE A 7 0.02 5.08 12.62
N PHE A 8 -0.20 6.03 11.71
CA PHE A 8 -1.17 5.87 10.62
C PHE A 8 -0.79 4.77 9.63
N ILE A 9 0.50 4.59 9.33
CA ILE A 9 0.97 3.48 8.49
C ILE A 9 0.76 2.13 9.18
N GLY A 10 1.06 2.03 10.48
CA GLY A 10 0.76 0.84 11.26
C GLY A 10 -0.74 0.53 11.30
N LEU A 11 -1.58 1.56 11.51
CA LEU A 11 -3.03 1.45 11.49
C LEU A 11 -3.55 1.01 10.12
N ALA A 12 -3.03 1.58 9.04
CA ALA A 12 -3.38 1.19 7.67
C ALA A 12 -3.06 -0.28 7.40
N GLY A 13 -1.91 -0.76 7.90
CA GLY A 13 -1.49 -2.15 7.82
C GLY A 13 -2.42 -3.09 8.60
N VAL A 14 -2.75 -2.75 9.85
CA VAL A 14 -3.64 -3.55 10.71
C VAL A 14 -5.05 -3.59 10.13
N VAL A 15 -5.62 -2.45 9.73
CA VAL A 15 -6.96 -2.39 9.14
C VAL A 15 -7.02 -3.17 7.83
N GLY A 16 -6.00 -3.00 6.97
CA GLY A 16 -5.90 -3.73 5.71
C GLY A 16 -5.81 -5.25 5.92
N TYR A 17 -4.96 -5.68 6.84
CA TYR A 17 -4.82 -7.07 7.23
C TYR A 17 -6.14 -7.66 7.75
N SER A 18 -6.78 -7.00 8.73
CA SER A 18 -8.02 -7.48 9.33
C SER A 18 -9.15 -7.63 8.32
N ILE A 19 -9.25 -6.70 7.35
CA ILE A 19 -10.24 -6.79 6.29
C ILE A 19 -9.93 -7.93 5.32
N ALA A 20 -8.67 -8.04 4.89
CA ALA A 20 -8.26 -9.08 3.97
C ALA A 20 -8.41 -10.49 4.59
N GLU A 21 -8.06 -10.66 5.86
CA GLU A 21 -8.25 -11.91 6.61
C GLU A 21 -9.74 -12.23 6.80
N HIS A 22 -10.57 -11.24 7.10
CA HIS A 22 -12.01 -11.42 7.20
C HIS A 22 -12.65 -11.86 5.87
N LEU A 23 -12.09 -11.42 4.74
CA LEU A 23 -12.53 -11.82 3.40
C LEU A 23 -12.00 -13.20 3.00
N GLU A 24 -10.75 -13.50 3.33
CA GLU A 24 -10.07 -14.75 2.99
C GLU A 24 -9.09 -15.12 4.13
N PRO A 25 -9.45 -16.07 5.02
CA PRO A 25 -8.62 -16.46 6.16
C PRO A 25 -7.22 -16.98 5.80
N LYS A 26 -7.02 -17.48 4.56
CA LYS A 26 -5.67 -17.88 4.09
C LYS A 26 -4.68 -16.72 4.05
N VAL A 27 -5.15 -15.47 4.01
CA VAL A 27 -4.29 -14.27 4.09
C VAL A 27 -3.40 -14.31 5.33
N ALA A 28 -3.87 -14.85 6.47
CA ALA A 28 -3.08 -14.99 7.69
C ALA A 28 -1.79 -15.80 7.49
N LYS A 29 -1.78 -16.76 6.55
CA LYS A 29 -0.59 -17.56 6.22
C LYS A 29 0.44 -16.79 5.41
N VAL A 30 0.01 -15.82 4.61
CA VAL A 30 0.85 -15.08 3.65
C VAL A 30 1.31 -13.75 4.23
N ALA A 31 0.49 -13.10 5.07
CA ALA A 31 0.72 -11.77 5.60
C ALA A 31 2.09 -11.59 6.32
N PRO A 32 2.56 -12.52 7.19
CA PRO A 32 3.86 -12.36 7.83
C PRO A 32 5.01 -12.32 6.81
N TRP A 33 4.92 -13.13 5.75
CA TRP A 33 5.90 -13.16 4.68
C TRP A 33 5.85 -11.90 3.82
N ILE A 34 4.65 -11.38 3.54
CA ILE A 34 4.48 -10.10 2.83
C ILE A 34 5.10 -8.95 3.62
N LEU A 35 4.89 -8.90 4.94
CA LEU A 35 5.49 -7.88 5.80
C LEU A 35 7.02 -8.00 5.80
N LEU A 36 7.56 -9.21 5.95
CA LEU A 36 9.00 -9.46 5.99
C LEU A 36 9.67 -9.12 4.66
N PHE A 37 9.21 -9.71 3.56
CA PHE A 37 9.79 -9.50 2.24
C PHE A 37 9.50 -8.09 1.72
N GLY A 38 8.35 -7.51 2.06
CA GLY A 38 8.04 -6.12 1.76
C GLY A 38 9.02 -5.17 2.45
N PHE A 39 9.28 -5.36 3.74
CA PHE A 39 10.27 -4.56 4.46
C PHE A 39 11.68 -4.69 3.88
N VAL A 40 12.13 -5.93 3.65
CA VAL A 40 13.44 -6.20 3.04
C VAL A 40 13.53 -5.62 1.64
N GLY A 41 12.51 -5.84 0.81
CA GLY A 41 12.43 -5.33 -0.56
C GLY A 41 12.45 -3.81 -0.61
N ALA A 42 11.70 -3.14 0.28
CA ALA A 42 11.66 -1.69 0.38
C ALA A 42 13.05 -1.11 0.66
N ARG A 43 13.83 -1.77 1.53
CA ARG A 43 15.19 -1.37 1.85
C ARG A 43 16.15 -1.65 0.70
N LEU A 44 16.14 -2.85 0.14
CA LEU A 44 17.03 -3.25 -0.96
C LEU A 44 16.86 -2.34 -2.18
N TYR A 45 15.62 -2.06 -2.58
CA TYR A 45 15.37 -1.18 -3.72
C TYR A 45 15.90 0.23 -3.45
N HIS A 46 15.69 0.78 -2.25
CA HIS A 46 16.21 2.10 -1.89
C HIS A 46 17.75 2.15 -1.94
N ILE A 47 18.42 1.08 -1.53
CA ILE A 47 19.88 0.96 -1.61
C ILE A 47 20.36 0.95 -3.06
N VAL A 48 19.67 0.20 -3.93
CA VAL A 48 20.00 0.12 -5.35
C VAL A 48 19.81 1.48 -6.04
N ASP A 49 18.73 2.18 -5.73
CA ASP A 49 18.41 3.50 -6.29
C ASP A 49 19.46 4.56 -5.90
N LEU A 50 20.05 4.43 -4.70
CA LEU A 50 21.10 5.32 -4.19
C LEU A 50 22.47 4.62 -4.08
N TRP A 51 22.78 3.70 -5.00
CA TRP A 51 23.99 2.87 -4.91
C TRP A 51 25.30 3.69 -4.85
N SER A 52 25.35 4.83 -5.52
CA SER A 52 26.50 5.75 -5.48
C SER A 52 26.82 6.24 -4.07
N TYR A 53 25.79 6.40 -3.23
CA TYR A 53 25.93 6.78 -1.82
C TYR A 53 26.26 5.57 -0.94
N TYR A 54 25.52 4.47 -1.09
CA TYR A 54 25.67 3.30 -0.22
C TYR A 54 26.96 2.52 -0.46
N SER A 55 27.50 2.52 -1.67
CA SER A 55 28.81 1.92 -1.99
C SER A 55 29.95 2.54 -1.19
N GLN A 56 29.81 3.81 -0.78
CA GLN A 56 30.77 4.53 0.05
C GLN A 56 30.42 4.47 1.55
N ASN A 57 29.21 4.01 1.90
CA ASN A 57 28.65 4.04 3.25
C ASN A 57 28.01 2.70 3.62
N LEU A 58 28.76 1.60 3.46
CA LEU A 58 28.25 0.23 3.63
C LEU A 58 27.61 -0.02 5.00
N GLY A 59 28.13 0.60 6.07
CA GLY A 59 27.54 0.50 7.41
C GLY A 59 26.12 1.07 7.52
N GLN A 60 25.73 1.96 6.63
CA GLN A 60 24.39 2.56 6.62
C GLN A 60 23.34 1.69 5.93
N ILE A 61 23.74 0.61 5.24
CA ILE A 61 22.82 -0.32 4.57
C ILE A 61 21.78 -0.88 5.55
N VAL A 62 22.22 -1.25 6.77
CA VAL A 62 21.38 -1.86 7.81
C VAL A 62 20.67 -0.80 8.67
N ALA A 63 21.05 0.47 8.56
CA ALA A 63 20.53 1.56 9.38
C ALA A 63 19.12 2.01 8.92
N VAL A 64 18.14 1.14 9.11
CA VAL A 64 16.72 1.37 8.75
C VAL A 64 16.04 2.45 9.59
N TRP A 65 16.58 2.74 10.77
CA TRP A 65 16.10 3.80 11.66
C TRP A 65 16.42 5.21 11.13
N ASN A 66 17.31 5.35 10.14
CA ASN A 66 17.57 6.61 9.46
C ASN A 66 16.55 6.89 8.34
N GLY A 67 15.51 6.05 8.20
CA GLY A 67 14.57 6.10 7.08
C GLY A 67 15.13 5.41 5.84
N GLY A 68 14.63 5.80 4.66
CA GLY A 68 15.08 5.25 3.39
C GLY A 68 14.42 3.90 3.05
N MET A 69 13.11 3.94 2.80
CA MET A 69 12.34 2.81 2.31
C MET A 69 11.65 3.20 1.00
N SER A 70 11.79 2.35 -0.02
CA SER A 70 11.12 2.54 -1.31
C SER A 70 9.80 1.77 -1.35
N ILE A 71 8.73 2.46 -1.76
CA ILE A 71 7.42 1.82 -1.96
C ILE A 71 7.47 0.75 -3.06
N TRP A 72 8.26 0.98 -4.13
CA TRP A 72 8.42 0.02 -5.21
C TRP A 72 9.08 -1.27 -4.74
N GLY A 73 10.11 -1.14 -3.92
CA GLY A 73 10.75 -2.30 -3.28
C GLY A 73 9.80 -3.07 -2.38
N GLY A 74 8.96 -2.36 -1.61
CA GLY A 74 7.94 -2.98 -0.76
C GLY A 74 6.89 -3.76 -1.55
N LEU A 75 6.40 -3.19 -2.64
CA LEU A 75 5.43 -3.85 -3.53
C LEU A 75 6.02 -5.09 -4.20
N ILE A 76 7.24 -5.00 -4.72
CA ILE A 76 7.94 -6.15 -5.35
C ILE A 76 8.19 -7.24 -4.31
N GLY A 77 8.72 -6.88 -3.14
CA GLY A 77 8.98 -7.83 -2.06
C GLY A 77 7.71 -8.54 -1.58
N GLY A 78 6.63 -7.78 -1.36
CA GLY A 78 5.34 -8.34 -0.97
C GLY A 78 4.76 -9.29 -2.03
N PHE A 79 4.85 -8.91 -3.32
CA PHE A 79 4.39 -9.77 -4.41
C PHE A 79 5.21 -11.06 -4.52
N VAL A 80 6.54 -10.98 -4.35
CA VAL A 80 7.43 -12.16 -4.32
C VAL A 80 7.07 -13.09 -3.17
N ALA A 81 6.80 -12.57 -1.97
CA ALA A 81 6.34 -13.38 -0.84
C ALA A 81 5.02 -14.08 -1.15
N TRP A 82 4.03 -13.37 -1.68
CA TRP A 82 2.77 -13.98 -2.11
C TRP A 82 3.00 -15.07 -3.17
N TRP A 83 3.88 -14.83 -4.15
CA TRP A 83 4.19 -15.79 -5.20
C TRP A 83 4.86 -17.08 -4.65
N ILE A 84 5.72 -16.96 -3.65
CA ILE A 84 6.38 -18.12 -3.05
C ILE A 84 5.40 -18.93 -2.19
N VAL A 85 4.57 -18.25 -1.40
CA VAL A 85 3.74 -18.89 -0.37
C VAL A 85 2.39 -19.37 -0.91
N ASP A 86 1.77 -18.61 -1.82
CA ASP A 86 0.36 -18.82 -2.20
C ASP A 86 0.03 -18.43 -3.65
N ARG A 87 0.99 -18.55 -4.59
CA ARG A 87 0.84 -18.24 -6.05
C ARG A 87 -0.38 -18.82 -6.76
N ARG A 88 -1.08 -19.78 -6.15
CA ARG A 88 -2.24 -20.45 -6.75
C ARG A 88 -3.58 -19.89 -6.27
N SER A 89 -3.61 -19.08 -5.21
CA SER A 89 -4.85 -18.53 -4.67
C SER A 89 -5.06 -17.10 -5.17
N TRP A 90 -5.94 -16.96 -6.16
CA TRP A 90 -6.41 -15.64 -6.57
C TRP A 90 -7.28 -15.01 -5.49
N GLU A 91 -7.85 -15.84 -4.60
CA GLU A 91 -8.68 -15.45 -3.46
C GLU A 91 -7.90 -14.55 -2.51
N THR A 92 -6.67 -14.90 -2.13
CA THR A 92 -5.84 -14.08 -1.23
C THR A 92 -5.46 -12.76 -1.89
N LEU A 93 -5.07 -12.75 -3.16
CA LEU A 93 -4.84 -11.50 -3.90
C LEU A 93 -6.09 -10.63 -4.01
N GLY A 94 -7.25 -11.23 -4.32
CA GLY A 94 -8.51 -10.50 -4.46
C GLY A 94 -8.96 -9.88 -3.13
N ALA A 95 -8.78 -10.60 -2.02
CA ALA A 95 -9.05 -10.11 -0.68
C ALA A 95 -8.11 -8.94 -0.30
N MET A 96 -6.81 -9.09 -0.54
CA MET A 96 -5.85 -8.00 -0.33
C MET A 96 -6.17 -6.78 -1.21
N ALA A 97 -6.45 -6.99 -2.50
CA ALA A 97 -6.83 -5.91 -3.41
C ALA A 97 -8.10 -5.17 -2.96
N THR A 98 -9.05 -5.87 -2.33
CA THR A 98 -10.26 -5.27 -1.76
C THR A 98 -9.94 -4.40 -0.54
N ALA A 99 -8.96 -4.78 0.28
CA ALA A 99 -8.55 -4.04 1.45
C ALA A 99 -7.66 -2.81 1.13
N LEU A 100 -6.89 -2.88 0.04
CA LEU A 100 -5.88 -1.88 -0.32
C LEU A 100 -6.38 -0.43 -0.35
N PRO A 101 -7.53 -0.07 -0.98
CA PRO A 101 -7.95 1.33 -1.04
C PRO A 101 -8.17 1.93 0.35
N LEU A 102 -8.72 1.17 1.30
CA LEU A 102 -8.90 1.69 2.65
C LEU A 102 -7.56 1.91 3.36
N SER A 103 -6.60 0.98 3.22
CA SER A 103 -5.25 1.18 3.73
C SER A 103 -4.58 2.42 3.11
N GLN A 104 -4.78 2.64 1.81
CA GLN A 104 -4.27 3.82 1.10
C GLN A 104 -4.90 5.11 1.63
N ALA A 105 -6.21 5.13 1.84
CA ALA A 105 -6.91 6.27 2.43
C ALA A 105 -6.38 6.63 3.83
N ILE A 106 -6.16 5.63 4.70
CA ILE A 106 -5.58 5.83 6.03
C ILE A 106 -4.15 6.37 5.92
N GLY A 107 -3.35 5.83 5.01
CA GLY A 107 -2.00 6.34 4.72
C GLY A 107 -2.01 7.79 4.24
N ARG A 108 -3.00 8.18 3.42
CA ARG A 108 -3.19 9.55 2.95
C ARG A 108 -3.59 10.50 4.06
N ILE A 109 -4.42 10.07 5.01
CA ILE A 109 -4.70 10.84 6.23
C ILE A 109 -3.40 11.02 7.04
N GLY A 110 -2.57 9.97 7.14
CA GLY A 110 -1.25 10.05 7.73
C GLY A 110 -0.35 11.11 7.07
N ASN A 111 -0.33 11.16 5.73
CA ASN A 111 0.40 12.21 4.99
C ASN A 111 -0.11 13.61 5.38
N GLY A 112 -1.44 13.81 5.44
CA GLY A 112 -2.03 15.08 5.84
C GLY A 112 -1.63 15.52 7.24
N VAL A 113 -1.61 14.58 8.19
CA VAL A 113 -1.13 14.81 9.57
C VAL A 113 0.37 15.14 9.61
N ASN A 114 1.16 14.55 8.71
CA ASN A 114 2.59 14.83 8.59
C ASN A 114 2.90 16.13 7.82
N GLY A 115 1.88 16.83 7.31
CA GLY A 115 2.06 18.04 6.50
C GLY A 115 2.49 17.77 5.06
N GLU A 116 2.36 16.54 4.57
CA GLU A 116 2.70 16.14 3.20
C GLU A 116 1.46 16.23 2.28
N PHE A 117 1.69 16.53 0.99
CA PHE A 117 0.63 16.62 -0.03
C PHE A 117 -0.51 17.60 0.34
N VAL A 118 -0.15 18.73 0.93
CA VAL A 118 -1.09 19.78 1.38
C VAL A 118 -1.48 20.77 0.27
N ASN A 119 -0.89 20.65 -0.92
CA ASN A 119 -1.26 21.42 -2.09
C ASN A 119 -2.74 21.20 -2.43
N LYS A 120 -3.46 22.28 -2.72
CA LYS A 120 -4.91 22.21 -2.99
C LYS A 120 -5.17 21.74 -4.41
N ILE A 121 -6.04 20.75 -4.54
CA ILE A 121 -6.72 20.39 -5.78
C ILE A 121 -8.13 20.96 -5.68
N TRP A 122 -8.46 21.89 -6.57
CA TRP A 122 -9.70 22.65 -6.55
C TRP A 122 -9.90 23.41 -5.23
N ILE A 123 -10.55 22.80 -4.24
CA ILE A 123 -10.87 23.40 -2.94
C ILE A 123 -10.28 22.63 -1.74
N LEU A 124 -9.81 21.40 -1.95
CA LEU A 124 -9.36 20.50 -0.89
C LEU A 124 -7.87 20.15 -1.05
N PRO A 125 -7.12 19.88 0.03
CA PRO A 125 -5.76 19.34 -0.05
C PRO A 125 -5.70 18.03 -0.85
N TRP A 126 -4.61 17.80 -1.57
CA TRP A 126 -4.41 16.58 -2.36
C TRP A 126 -4.63 15.32 -1.53
N TRP A 127 -4.03 15.25 -0.34
CA TRP A 127 -4.14 14.07 0.52
C TRP A 127 -5.60 13.73 0.85
N SER A 128 -6.47 14.73 1.03
CA SER A 128 -7.86 14.50 1.41
C SER A 128 -8.71 14.09 0.22
N VAL A 129 -8.48 14.67 -0.96
CA VAL A 129 -9.15 14.24 -2.20
C VAL A 129 -8.80 12.79 -2.52
N GLU A 130 -7.51 12.42 -2.45
CA GLU A 130 -7.09 11.02 -2.70
C GLU A 130 -7.68 10.07 -1.65
N ALA A 131 -7.68 10.45 -0.36
CA ALA A 131 -8.29 9.63 0.69
C ALA A 131 -9.80 9.40 0.48
N ILE A 132 -10.54 10.44 0.07
CA ILE A 132 -11.98 10.32 -0.21
C ILE A 132 -12.22 9.38 -1.39
N LEU A 133 -11.47 9.54 -2.48
CA LEU A 133 -11.59 8.68 -3.66
C LEU A 133 -11.24 7.22 -3.35
N ASP A 134 -10.21 6.99 -2.53
CA ASP A 134 -9.80 5.67 -2.07
C ASP A 134 -10.88 5.03 -1.15
N ILE A 135 -11.55 5.82 -0.29
CA ILE A 135 -12.70 5.36 0.51
C ILE A 135 -13.89 4.99 -0.39
N ILE A 136 -14.18 5.80 -1.41
CA ILE A 136 -15.24 5.51 -2.39
C ILE A 136 -14.92 4.21 -3.13
N LEU A 137 -13.67 4.04 -3.58
CA LEU A 137 -13.23 2.82 -4.24
C LEU A 137 -13.36 1.62 -3.31
N PHE A 138 -12.95 1.74 -2.04
CA PHE A 138 -13.18 0.71 -1.03
C PHE A 138 -14.67 0.37 -0.90
N GLY A 139 -15.55 1.37 -0.81
CA GLY A 139 -16.99 1.18 -0.72
C GLY A 139 -17.57 0.45 -1.94
N ILE A 140 -17.11 0.78 -3.15
CA ILE A 140 -17.45 0.07 -4.38
C ILE A 140 -16.98 -1.39 -4.30
N MET A 141 -15.72 -1.63 -3.92
CA MET A 141 -15.18 -2.99 -3.80
C MET A 141 -15.89 -3.79 -2.72
N TRP A 142 -16.27 -3.17 -1.60
CA TRP A 142 -16.99 -3.79 -0.50
C TRP A 142 -18.43 -4.11 -0.86
N TYR A 143 -19.12 -3.23 -1.61
CA TYR A 143 -20.46 -3.49 -2.12
C TYR A 143 -20.45 -4.61 -3.17
N LEU A 144 -19.42 -4.59 -4.03
CA LEU A 144 -19.10 -5.64 -4.98
C LEU A 144 -18.40 -6.85 -4.35
N LYS A 145 -18.32 -6.93 -3.00
CA LYS A 145 -17.83 -8.10 -2.24
C LYS A 145 -18.30 -9.34 -2.97
N PRO A 146 -17.48 -10.39 -3.13
CA PRO A 146 -17.74 -11.51 -4.03
C PRO A 146 -19.04 -12.26 -3.70
N ARG A 147 -20.18 -11.66 -4.04
CA ARG A 147 -21.53 -12.21 -4.10
C ARG A 147 -21.63 -12.94 -5.44
N GLY A 148 -20.69 -13.87 -5.68
CA GLY A 148 -20.56 -14.63 -6.92
C GLY A 148 -19.55 -14.09 -7.95
N ARG A 149 -18.72 -13.08 -7.64
CA ARG A 149 -17.62 -12.65 -8.52
C ARG A 149 -16.31 -13.38 -8.20
N THR A 150 -15.56 -13.74 -9.24
CA THR A 150 -14.27 -14.40 -9.08
C THR A 150 -13.25 -13.45 -8.44
N PRO A 151 -12.31 -13.96 -7.63
CA PRO A 151 -11.28 -13.13 -6.99
C PRO A 151 -10.48 -12.26 -7.96
N ARG A 152 -10.35 -12.70 -9.21
CA ARG A 152 -9.71 -11.95 -10.30
C ARG A 152 -10.42 -10.64 -10.62
N THR A 153 -11.76 -10.61 -10.53
CA THR A 153 -12.53 -9.39 -10.79
C THR A 153 -12.24 -8.32 -9.75
N ALA A 154 -12.01 -8.68 -8.48
CA ALA A 154 -11.63 -7.72 -7.45
C ALA A 154 -10.28 -7.05 -7.77
N ILE A 155 -9.30 -7.82 -8.26
CA ILE A 155 -8.01 -7.29 -8.70
C ILE A 155 -8.20 -6.28 -9.84
N TRP A 156 -8.99 -6.62 -10.86
CA TRP A 156 -9.25 -5.72 -11.98
C TRP A 156 -10.00 -4.44 -11.57
N VAL A 157 -11.02 -4.57 -10.72
CA VAL A 157 -11.75 -3.40 -10.19
C VAL A 157 -10.79 -2.49 -9.42
N TYR A 158 -9.90 -3.05 -8.61
CA TYR A 158 -8.87 -2.28 -7.92
C TYR A 158 -7.94 -1.56 -8.92
N LEU A 159 -7.34 -2.29 -9.86
CA LEU A 159 -6.35 -1.73 -10.80
C LEU A 159 -6.96 -0.62 -11.67
N VAL A 160 -8.16 -0.84 -12.20
CA VAL A 160 -8.86 0.15 -13.01
C VAL A 160 -9.31 1.33 -12.16
N GLY A 161 -9.96 1.06 -11.02
CA GLY A 161 -10.46 2.11 -10.13
C GLY A 161 -9.34 3.01 -9.61
N TYR A 162 -8.27 2.41 -9.10
CA TYR A 162 -7.10 3.15 -8.62
C TYR A 162 -6.35 3.84 -9.76
N GLY A 163 -6.24 3.19 -10.92
CA GLY A 163 -5.68 3.81 -12.12
C GLY A 163 -6.43 5.08 -12.53
N LEU A 164 -7.77 5.07 -12.50
CA LEU A 164 -8.60 6.24 -12.78
C LEU A 164 -8.39 7.34 -11.73
N ILE A 165 -8.33 7.00 -10.43
CA ILE A 165 -8.00 7.97 -9.37
C ILE A 165 -6.67 8.65 -9.69
N ARG A 166 -5.65 7.87 -10.05
CA ARG A 166 -4.33 8.42 -10.41
C ARG A 166 -4.38 9.30 -11.64
N LEU A 167 -5.07 8.90 -12.71
CA LEU A 167 -5.19 9.69 -13.92
C LEU A 167 -5.87 11.04 -13.68
N VAL A 168 -6.89 11.08 -12.82
CA VAL A 168 -7.59 12.33 -12.46
C VAL A 168 -6.70 13.25 -11.62
N LEU A 169 -5.95 12.69 -10.66
CA LEU A 169 -5.16 13.50 -9.74
C LEU A 169 -3.83 13.94 -10.35
N GLN A 170 -3.15 13.08 -11.10
CA GLN A 170 -1.77 13.29 -11.58
C GLN A 170 -1.50 14.64 -12.28
N PRO A 171 -2.40 15.22 -13.08
CA PRO A 171 -2.21 16.55 -13.67
C PRO A 171 -2.03 17.68 -12.66
N TYR A 172 -2.53 17.53 -11.43
CA TYR A 172 -2.46 18.54 -10.38
C TYR A 172 -1.20 18.41 -9.50
N ARG A 173 -0.30 17.48 -9.84
CA ARG A 173 0.92 17.19 -9.07
C ARG A 173 1.99 18.21 -9.48
N LEU A 174 1.79 19.45 -9.05
CA LEU A 174 2.75 20.56 -9.19
C LEU A 174 3.39 20.84 -7.82
#